data_AF-A0A832K685-F1
#
_entry.id   AF-A0A832K685-F1
#
_cell.length_a   1.000
_cell.length_b   1.000
_cell.length_c   1.000
_cell.angle_alpha   90.00
_cell.angle_beta   90.00
_cell.angle_gamma   90.00
#
_symmetry.space_group_name_H-M   'P 1'
#
loop_
_entity.id
_entity.type
_entity.pdbx_description
1 polymer ?
#
loop_
_entity_poly.entity_id
_entity_poly.type
_entity_poly.pdbx_seq_one_letter_code
_entity_poly.pdbx_strand_id
1 'polypeptide(L)'
;AFSRQERARIWHRNTLAPNLQAMGDLASPGGYNPIEFESDHGLLYDDIPPWLLPLLNVEYVLTGFGELLPSGLTGEVVAADPANDFTLYHLDRFLPRAYFVSRALPEDGRDLDQQLREIDPYGVVLIEDLPAAEGFPSSALAQQLLRLAPDHVAVQVDAPSAGWLVLSDRFSPGWEAKVDGRVEKIHRANGLVRAVRVSSGRHIVNFDYRPVSLPAGMFVSATAWIMAGIVLTIRWRKNHPPASLFIFRNAPRRFSSSPIRPHPDTN
;
A
#
# COMPACT_ATOMS: atom_id res chain seq x y z
N ALA A 1 -1.73 -26.33 -30.78
CA ALA A 1 -1.93 -24.86 -30.73
C ALA A 1 -1.70 -24.41 -29.29
N PHE A 2 -0.94 -23.33 -29.07
CA PHE A 2 -0.72 -22.81 -27.73
C PHE A 2 -2.04 -22.36 -27.09
N SER A 3 -2.23 -22.61 -25.81
CA SER A 3 -3.36 -22.13 -25.01
C SER A 3 -3.35 -20.60 -24.89
N ARG A 4 -4.49 -20.00 -24.47
CA ARG A 4 -4.65 -18.56 -24.23
C ARG A 4 -3.56 -18.02 -23.29
N GLN A 5 -3.35 -18.71 -22.17
CA GLN A 5 -2.32 -18.36 -21.20
C GLN A 5 -0.91 -18.51 -21.79
N GLU A 6 -0.66 -19.53 -22.62
CA GLU A 6 0.64 -19.73 -23.27
C GLU A 6 0.96 -18.61 -24.26
N ARG A 7 0.00 -18.19 -25.10
CA ARG A 7 0.21 -17.07 -26.04
C ARG A 7 0.43 -15.75 -25.31
N ALA A 8 -0.35 -15.47 -24.27
CA ALA A 8 -0.19 -14.27 -23.45
C ALA A 8 1.16 -14.26 -22.70
N ARG A 9 1.60 -15.41 -22.17
CA ARG A 9 2.92 -15.55 -21.51
C ARG A 9 4.08 -15.42 -22.50
N ILE A 10 3.96 -16.01 -23.69
CA ILE A 10 4.97 -15.86 -24.75
C ILE A 10 5.08 -14.40 -25.18
N TRP A 11 3.94 -13.70 -25.34
CA TRP A 11 3.93 -12.28 -25.64
C TRP A 11 4.60 -11.46 -24.52
N HIS A 12 4.15 -11.58 -23.27
CA HIS A 12 4.73 -10.85 -22.12
C HIS A 12 6.24 -11.09 -21.95
N ARG A 13 6.69 -12.33 -22.10
CA ARG A 13 8.12 -12.69 -22.03
C ARG A 13 8.91 -12.04 -23.17
N ASN A 14 8.37 -12.07 -24.38
CA ASN A 14 9.07 -11.58 -25.57
C ASN A 14 9.03 -10.05 -25.68
N THR A 15 8.00 -9.39 -25.14
CA THR A 15 7.87 -7.92 -25.16
C THR A 15 8.41 -7.25 -23.91
N LEU A 16 8.82 -8.01 -22.88
CA LEU A 16 9.14 -7.51 -21.54
C LEU A 16 8.08 -6.48 -21.12
N ALA A 17 6.80 -6.87 -21.25
CA ALA A 17 5.67 -5.95 -21.23
C ALA A 17 5.85 -4.92 -20.11
N PRO A 18 6.16 -3.66 -20.46
CA PRO A 18 6.21 -2.59 -19.48
C PRO A 18 4.87 -2.56 -18.76
N ASN A 19 4.80 -1.94 -17.59
CA ASN A 19 3.51 -1.56 -17.04
C ASN A 19 2.91 -0.44 -17.94
N LEU A 20 2.43 -0.83 -19.13
CA LEU A 20 1.93 0.05 -20.19
C LEU A 20 0.73 0.85 -19.70
N GLN A 21 -0.03 0.26 -18.77
CA GLN A 21 -1.09 0.93 -18.04
C GLN A 21 -0.53 2.09 -17.22
N ALA A 22 0.54 1.88 -16.44
CA ALA A 22 1.20 2.96 -15.71
C ALA A 22 1.85 4.01 -16.63
N MET A 23 2.36 3.64 -17.81
CA MET A 23 2.88 4.61 -18.79
C MET A 23 1.79 5.50 -19.39
N GLY A 24 0.57 4.97 -19.52
CA GLY A 24 -0.59 5.69 -20.04
C GLY A 24 -1.46 6.35 -18.98
N ASP A 25 -1.05 6.34 -17.70
CA ASP A 25 -1.87 6.77 -16.55
C ASP A 25 -3.25 6.06 -16.50
N LEU A 26 -3.29 4.81 -16.94
CA LEU A 26 -4.48 3.96 -16.95
C LEU A 26 -4.53 3.12 -15.68
N ALA A 27 -5.60 3.29 -14.90
CA ALA A 27 -5.87 2.44 -13.74
C ALA A 27 -6.42 1.07 -14.17
N SER A 28 -6.07 0.03 -13.42
CA SER A 28 -6.50 -1.34 -13.68
C SER A 28 -6.65 -2.11 -12.35
N PRO A 29 -7.63 -3.03 -12.25
CA PRO A 29 -7.87 -3.81 -11.03
C PRO A 29 -6.75 -4.82 -10.74
N GLY A 30 -6.03 -5.29 -11.77
CA GLY A 30 -5.00 -6.34 -11.67
C GLY A 30 -3.56 -5.80 -11.70
N GLY A 31 -3.30 -4.60 -11.16
CA GLY A 31 -2.01 -3.91 -11.27
C GLY A 31 -0.79 -4.72 -10.81
N TYR A 32 0.40 -4.26 -11.21
CA TYR A 32 1.67 -4.89 -10.86
C TYR A 32 2.02 -4.66 -9.38
N ASN A 33 2.03 -5.73 -8.57
CA ASN A 33 2.38 -5.66 -7.15
C ASN A 33 3.61 -6.54 -6.85
N PRO A 34 4.74 -5.96 -6.40
CA PRO A 34 5.97 -6.73 -6.15
C PRO A 34 5.97 -7.50 -4.83
N ILE A 35 4.94 -7.34 -3.99
CA ILE A 35 4.81 -7.99 -2.68
C ILE A 35 3.44 -8.67 -2.63
N GLU A 36 3.45 -9.98 -2.39
CA GLU A 36 2.27 -10.84 -2.33
C GLU A 36 2.07 -11.33 -0.89
N PHE A 37 0.85 -11.18 -0.36
CA PHE A 37 0.49 -11.73 0.96
C PHE A 37 -0.31 -13.01 0.78
N GLU A 38 0.04 -14.05 1.54
CA GLU A 38 -0.56 -15.38 1.44
C GLU A 38 -2.08 -15.39 1.74
N SER A 39 -2.54 -14.42 2.55
CA SER A 39 -3.97 -14.18 2.85
C SER A 39 -4.80 -13.74 1.66
N ASP A 40 -4.18 -13.37 0.54
CA ASP A 40 -4.84 -12.67 -0.55
C ASP A 40 -4.95 -13.51 -1.85
N HIS A 41 -4.55 -14.78 -1.82
CA HIS A 41 -4.44 -15.61 -3.02
C HIS A 41 -5.78 -16.05 -3.64
N GLY A 42 -6.90 -16.05 -2.91
CA GLY A 42 -8.13 -16.73 -3.36
C GLY A 42 -8.96 -16.01 -4.44
N LEU A 43 -9.01 -14.67 -4.45
CA LEU A 43 -9.97 -13.92 -5.29
C LEU A 43 -9.34 -12.95 -6.29
N LEU A 44 -8.09 -12.52 -6.07
CA LEU A 44 -7.51 -11.38 -6.82
C LEU A 44 -6.49 -11.76 -7.89
N TYR A 45 -5.85 -12.93 -7.79
CA TYR A 45 -4.76 -13.30 -8.71
C TYR A 45 -5.08 -14.49 -9.62
N ASP A 46 -5.89 -15.44 -9.16
CA ASP A 46 -6.15 -16.65 -9.95
C ASP A 46 -7.36 -16.53 -10.88
N ASP A 47 -8.42 -15.78 -10.54
CA ASP A 47 -9.51 -15.36 -11.44
C ASP A 47 -10.49 -14.42 -10.70
N ILE A 48 -10.43 -13.08 -10.90
CA ILE A 48 -11.53 -12.21 -10.46
C ILE A 48 -12.75 -12.57 -11.34
N PRO A 49 -13.87 -13.03 -10.77
CA PRO A 49 -15.09 -13.28 -11.53
C PRO A 49 -15.47 -12.04 -12.35
N PRO A 50 -15.73 -12.16 -13.66
CA PRO A 50 -15.98 -10.98 -14.51
C PRO A 50 -17.09 -10.06 -13.98
N TRP A 51 -18.10 -10.63 -13.34
CA TRP A 51 -19.23 -9.90 -12.78
C TRP A 51 -18.85 -9.00 -11.58
N LEU A 52 -17.71 -9.22 -10.91
CA LEU A 52 -17.20 -8.35 -9.83
C LEU A 52 -16.51 -7.10 -10.37
N LEU A 53 -16.05 -7.09 -11.63
CA LEU A 53 -15.32 -5.96 -12.22
C LEU A 53 -16.07 -4.62 -12.09
N PRO A 54 -17.38 -4.52 -12.39
CA PRO A 54 -18.19 -3.34 -12.11
C PRO A 54 -18.07 -2.76 -10.70
N LEU A 55 -17.92 -3.61 -9.69
CA LEU A 55 -17.85 -3.20 -8.28
C LEU A 55 -16.48 -2.60 -7.92
N LEU A 56 -15.46 -2.92 -8.73
CA LEU A 56 -14.09 -2.46 -8.59
C LEU A 56 -13.79 -1.22 -9.44
N ASN A 57 -14.82 -0.43 -9.78
CA ASN A 57 -14.68 0.76 -10.64
C ASN A 57 -14.08 0.46 -12.01
N VAL A 58 -14.37 -0.73 -12.57
CA VAL A 58 -14.08 -1.04 -13.96
C VAL A 58 -15.22 -0.50 -14.81
N GLU A 59 -14.94 0.56 -15.55
CA GLU A 59 -15.90 1.18 -16.47
C GLU A 59 -15.73 0.66 -17.91
N TYR A 60 -14.49 0.35 -18.29
CA TYR A 60 -14.14 -0.08 -19.64
C TYR A 60 -13.54 -1.49 -19.66
N VAL A 61 -13.97 -2.31 -20.61
CA VAL A 61 -13.42 -3.65 -20.85
C VAL A 61 -12.93 -3.74 -22.29
N LEU A 62 -11.65 -4.07 -22.47
CA LEU A 62 -11.06 -4.34 -23.77
C LEU A 62 -11.03 -5.85 -24.00
N THR A 63 -11.75 -6.34 -25.00
CA THR A 63 -11.66 -7.73 -25.47
C THR A 63 -10.87 -7.78 -26.78
N GLY A 64 -10.38 -8.97 -27.13
CA GLY A 64 -9.78 -9.18 -28.44
C GLY A 64 -9.54 -10.66 -28.76
N PHE A 65 -8.97 -10.93 -29.93
CA PHE A 65 -8.73 -12.29 -30.43
C PHE A 65 -10.03 -13.13 -30.58
N GLY A 66 -11.11 -12.50 -31.06
CA GLY A 66 -12.41 -13.12 -31.26
C GLY A 66 -13.22 -13.33 -29.98
N GLU A 67 -12.74 -12.82 -28.85
CA GLU A 67 -13.45 -12.90 -27.57
C GLU A 67 -14.53 -11.80 -27.47
N LEU A 68 -15.73 -12.23 -27.08
CA LEU A 68 -16.83 -11.34 -26.73
C LEU A 68 -16.70 -10.87 -25.28
N LEU A 69 -17.49 -9.86 -24.92
CA LEU A 69 -17.63 -9.43 -23.53
C LEU A 69 -18.00 -10.64 -22.64
N PRO A 70 -17.31 -10.85 -21.49
CA PRO A 70 -17.58 -11.97 -20.60
C PRO A 70 -19.05 -12.07 -20.18
N SER A 71 -19.55 -13.29 -20.04
CA SER A 71 -20.90 -13.54 -19.56
C SER A 71 -21.14 -12.92 -18.18
N GLY A 72 -22.30 -12.26 -18.01
CA GLY A 72 -22.65 -11.53 -16.79
C GLY A 72 -22.29 -10.04 -16.82
N LEU A 73 -21.55 -9.59 -17.83
CA LEU A 73 -21.35 -8.18 -18.12
C LEU A 73 -22.25 -7.73 -19.26
N THR A 74 -22.73 -6.50 -19.15
CA THR A 74 -23.47 -5.81 -20.21
C THR A 74 -22.84 -4.45 -20.43
N GLY A 75 -22.80 -4.03 -21.70
CA GLY A 75 -22.13 -2.80 -22.09
C GLY A 75 -22.24 -2.54 -23.58
N GLU A 76 -22.02 -1.30 -23.95
CA GLU A 76 -22.00 -0.86 -25.34
C GLU A 76 -20.59 -0.83 -25.92
N VAL A 77 -20.47 -1.08 -27.22
CA VAL A 77 -19.19 -0.95 -27.93
C VAL A 77 -18.93 0.53 -28.18
N VAL A 78 -17.87 1.06 -27.59
CA VAL A 78 -17.47 2.47 -27.75
C VAL A 78 -16.32 2.64 -28.75
N ALA A 79 -15.52 1.61 -28.96
CA ALA A 79 -14.50 1.58 -30.01
C ALA A 79 -14.19 0.14 -30.43
N ALA A 80 -13.71 -0.04 -31.66
CA ALA A 80 -13.23 -1.32 -32.14
C ALA A 80 -12.07 -1.12 -33.12
N ASP A 81 -11.14 -2.06 -33.11
CA ASP A 81 -10.07 -2.17 -34.11
C ASP A 81 -10.17 -3.56 -34.77
N PRO A 82 -10.92 -3.68 -35.88
CA PRO A 82 -11.08 -4.96 -36.57
C PRO A 82 -9.78 -5.49 -37.19
N ALA A 83 -8.79 -4.63 -37.45
CA ALA A 83 -7.53 -5.06 -38.05
C ALA A 83 -6.64 -5.80 -37.04
N ASN A 84 -6.74 -5.42 -35.77
CA ASN A 84 -6.03 -6.06 -34.66
C ASN A 84 -6.94 -6.92 -33.77
N ASP A 85 -8.21 -7.07 -34.15
CA ASP A 85 -9.22 -7.87 -33.44
C ASP A 85 -9.37 -7.44 -31.97
N PHE A 86 -9.65 -6.16 -31.75
CA PHE A 86 -9.95 -5.59 -30.43
C PHE A 86 -11.31 -4.88 -30.41
N THR A 87 -12.02 -5.00 -29.29
CA THR A 87 -13.28 -4.28 -29.03
C THR A 87 -13.25 -3.68 -27.62
N LEU A 88 -13.52 -2.40 -27.52
CA LEU A 88 -13.64 -1.67 -26.26
C LEU A 88 -15.12 -1.50 -25.91
N TYR A 89 -15.49 -1.99 -24.75
CA TYR A 89 -16.82 -1.89 -24.18
C TYR A 89 -16.84 -0.87 -23.04
N HIS A 90 -17.91 -0.10 -22.94
CA HIS A 90 -18.29 0.67 -21.75
C HIS A 90 -19.39 -0.08 -21.01
N LEU A 91 -19.21 -0.37 -19.73
CA LEU A 91 -20.15 -1.19 -18.96
C LEU A 91 -21.39 -0.38 -18.55
N ASP A 92 -22.58 -0.98 -18.69
CA ASP A 92 -23.86 -0.31 -18.38
C ASP A 92 -24.03 -0.02 -16.89
N ARG A 93 -23.39 -0.84 -16.05
CA ARG A 93 -23.40 -0.72 -14.59
C ARG A 93 -21.99 -0.86 -14.06
N PHE A 94 -21.60 0.10 -13.22
CA PHE A 94 -20.37 0.11 -12.46
C PHE A 94 -20.56 1.00 -11.22
N LEU A 95 -19.76 0.75 -10.18
CA LEU A 95 -19.68 1.61 -9.00
C LEU A 95 -18.51 2.57 -9.18
N PRO A 96 -18.66 3.85 -8.76
CA PRO A 96 -17.54 4.77 -8.75
C PRO A 96 -16.49 4.29 -7.73
N ARG A 97 -15.25 4.71 -7.91
CA ARG A 97 -14.11 4.29 -7.06
C ARG A 97 -14.36 4.52 -5.58
N ALA A 98 -15.08 5.58 -5.21
CA ALA A 98 -15.58 5.77 -3.88
C ALA A 98 -17.10 5.96 -3.91
N TYR A 99 -17.82 5.22 -3.08
CA TYR A 99 -19.27 5.25 -3.02
C TYR A 99 -19.78 5.11 -1.59
N PHE A 100 -20.97 5.63 -1.32
CA PHE A 100 -21.62 5.51 -0.03
C PHE A 100 -22.74 4.46 -0.08
N VAL A 101 -22.84 3.67 0.99
CA VAL A 101 -23.96 2.76 1.25
C VAL A 101 -24.37 2.85 2.70
N SER A 102 -25.67 2.89 2.97
CA SER A 102 -26.18 2.87 4.34
C SER A 102 -26.33 1.45 4.88
N ARG A 103 -26.57 0.47 4.00
CA ARG A 103 -26.84 -0.90 4.39
C ARG A 103 -25.57 -1.73 4.36
N ALA A 104 -25.20 -2.26 5.52
CA ALA A 104 -24.13 -3.24 5.65
C ALA A 104 -24.66 -4.54 6.24
N LEU A 105 -24.06 -5.65 5.83
CA LEU A 105 -24.27 -6.97 6.42
C LEU A 105 -22.92 -7.53 6.87
N PRO A 106 -22.87 -8.37 7.93
CA PRO A 106 -21.64 -9.00 8.33
C PRO A 106 -21.22 -10.03 7.27
N GLU A 107 -19.92 -10.14 7.03
CA GLU A 107 -19.39 -11.29 6.29
C GLU A 107 -19.50 -12.54 7.17
N ASP A 108 -20.22 -13.55 6.70
CA ASP A 108 -20.60 -14.72 7.53
C ASP A 108 -19.68 -15.95 7.34
N GLY A 109 -18.51 -15.75 6.73
CA GLY A 109 -17.49 -16.77 6.50
C GLY A 109 -17.85 -17.82 5.43
N ARG A 110 -19.03 -17.73 4.80
CA ARG A 110 -19.35 -18.49 3.58
C ARG A 110 -18.52 -17.97 2.40
N ASP A 111 -18.56 -18.69 1.29
CA ASP A 111 -17.93 -18.24 0.04
C ASP A 111 -18.40 -16.83 -0.34
N LEU A 112 -17.43 -15.92 -0.54
CA LEU A 112 -17.70 -14.50 -0.77
C LEU A 112 -18.42 -14.26 -2.11
N ASP A 113 -18.07 -15.00 -3.16
CA ASP A 113 -18.73 -14.91 -4.47
C ASP A 113 -20.21 -15.28 -4.34
N GLN A 114 -20.50 -16.35 -3.60
CA GLN A 114 -21.88 -16.74 -3.29
C GLN A 114 -22.62 -15.67 -2.49
N GLN A 115 -22.04 -15.17 -1.39
CA GLN A 115 -22.68 -14.15 -0.56
C GLN A 115 -22.99 -12.87 -1.35
N LEU A 116 -22.04 -12.40 -2.16
CA LEU A 116 -22.20 -11.18 -2.95
C LEU A 116 -23.25 -11.32 -4.07
N ARG A 117 -23.50 -12.54 -4.57
CA ARG A 117 -24.58 -12.81 -5.55
C ARG A 117 -25.97 -12.93 -4.92
N GLU A 118 -26.04 -13.35 -3.66
CA GLU A 118 -27.29 -13.45 -2.90
C GLU A 118 -27.82 -12.07 -2.48
N ILE A 119 -26.94 -11.06 -2.42
CA ILE A 119 -27.28 -9.67 -2.13
C ILE A 119 -27.27 -8.82 -3.41
N ASP A 120 -27.80 -7.59 -3.32
CA ASP A 120 -27.56 -6.56 -4.33
C ASP A 120 -26.28 -5.77 -3.96
N PRO A 121 -25.12 -6.06 -4.60
CA PRO A 121 -23.84 -5.47 -4.23
C PRO A 121 -23.71 -3.99 -4.60
N TYR A 122 -24.69 -3.44 -5.32
CA TYR A 122 -24.75 -2.00 -5.65
C TYR A 122 -25.43 -1.18 -4.53
N GLY A 123 -26.18 -1.84 -3.63
CA GLY A 123 -26.89 -1.20 -2.53
C GLY A 123 -26.50 -1.70 -1.14
N VAL A 124 -25.71 -2.77 -1.06
CA VAL A 124 -25.30 -3.43 0.18
C VAL A 124 -23.81 -3.70 0.16
N VAL A 125 -23.14 -3.44 1.28
CA VAL A 125 -21.73 -3.83 1.50
C VAL A 125 -21.63 -4.93 2.55
N LEU A 126 -20.79 -5.93 2.29
CA LEU A 126 -20.39 -6.91 3.29
C LEU A 126 -19.20 -6.36 4.08
N ILE A 127 -19.24 -6.42 5.42
CA ILE A 127 -18.17 -5.93 6.29
C ILE A 127 -17.69 -7.07 7.18
N GLU A 128 -16.37 -7.34 7.19
CA GLU A 128 -15.75 -8.43 7.96
C GLU A 128 -16.04 -8.29 9.47
N ASP A 129 -15.67 -7.14 10.05
CA ASP A 129 -15.90 -6.83 11.47
C ASP A 129 -17.07 -5.86 11.65
N LEU A 130 -18.29 -6.26 11.28
CA LEU A 130 -19.45 -5.37 11.40
C LEU A 130 -19.76 -5.08 12.88
N PRO A 131 -19.79 -3.81 13.34
CA PRO A 131 -20.20 -3.48 14.69
C PRO A 131 -21.66 -3.90 14.94
N ALA A 132 -21.97 -4.40 16.14
CA ALA A 132 -23.28 -4.94 16.51
C ALA A 132 -24.46 -3.93 16.49
N ALA A 133 -24.20 -2.68 16.08
CA ALA A 133 -25.19 -1.62 16.03
C ALA A 133 -25.36 -1.13 14.59
N GLU A 134 -26.60 -1.28 14.11
CA GLU A 134 -27.27 -0.45 13.09
C GLU A 134 -27.44 -1.07 11.70
N GLY A 135 -28.71 -1.36 11.39
CA GLY A 135 -29.22 -1.41 10.02
C GLY A 135 -29.81 -0.05 9.69
N PHE A 136 -29.31 0.59 8.64
CA PHE A 136 -29.80 1.88 8.20
C PHE A 136 -30.64 1.73 6.92
N PRO A 137 -31.82 2.36 6.85
CA PRO A 137 -32.60 2.42 5.62
C PRO A 137 -32.17 3.65 4.79
N SER A 138 -31.44 3.45 3.69
CA SER A 138 -31.51 4.22 2.41
C SER A 138 -30.20 4.12 1.61
N SER A 139 -30.16 3.46 0.45
CA SER A 139 -28.99 3.58 -0.42
C SER A 139 -28.99 4.97 -1.05
N ALA A 140 -27.85 5.66 -0.99
CA ALA A 140 -27.64 6.87 -1.77
C ALA A 140 -26.18 6.90 -2.18
N LEU A 141 -25.93 7.01 -3.49
CA LEU A 141 -24.59 7.24 -4.01
C LEU A 141 -24.18 8.69 -3.68
N ALA A 142 -23.50 8.88 -2.55
CA ALA A 142 -22.87 10.15 -2.24
C ALA A 142 -21.50 10.21 -2.91
N GLN A 143 -21.34 11.14 -3.86
CA GLN A 143 -20.07 11.46 -4.51
C GLN A 143 -19.73 12.93 -4.21
N GLN A 144 -18.48 13.27 -3.87
CA GLN A 144 -17.68 14.17 -4.70
C GLN A 144 -16.21 14.32 -4.25
N LEU A 145 -15.40 14.75 -5.22
CA LEU A 145 -13.97 15.11 -5.14
C LEU A 145 -13.06 14.06 -4.51
N LEU A 146 -12.56 13.17 -5.37
CA LEU A 146 -11.46 12.28 -5.07
C LEU A 146 -10.14 12.99 -5.41
N ARG A 147 -9.31 13.32 -4.42
CA ARG A 147 -7.89 13.60 -4.70
C ARG A 147 -7.13 12.29 -4.57
N LEU A 148 -6.59 11.82 -5.69
CA LEU A 148 -5.83 10.58 -5.77
C LEU A 148 -4.34 10.89 -5.80
N ALA A 149 -3.61 10.35 -4.83
CA ALA A 149 -2.17 10.18 -4.85
C ALA A 149 -1.84 8.74 -4.41
N PRO A 150 -0.67 8.20 -4.76
CA PRO A 150 -0.31 6.81 -4.41
C PRO A 150 -0.37 6.50 -2.92
N ASP A 151 -0.06 7.49 -2.08
CA ASP A 151 0.02 7.40 -0.62
C ASP A 151 -1.08 8.17 0.12
N HIS A 152 -1.96 8.86 -0.61
CA HIS A 152 -3.02 9.68 -0.05
C HIS A 152 -4.28 9.70 -0.92
N VAL A 153 -5.42 9.35 -0.34
CA VAL A 153 -6.73 9.49 -0.99
C VAL A 153 -7.63 10.35 -0.13
N ALA A 154 -8.13 11.46 -0.68
CA ALA A 154 -9.13 12.30 -0.02
C ALA A 154 -10.48 12.16 -0.74
N VAL A 155 -11.54 11.93 0.03
CA VAL A 155 -12.90 11.77 -0.47
C VAL A 155 -13.81 12.72 0.29
N GLN A 156 -14.59 13.54 -0.40
CA GLN A 156 -15.72 14.22 0.21
C GLN A 156 -17.00 13.37 0.02
N VAL A 157 -17.76 13.23 1.09
CA VAL A 157 -18.98 12.42 1.10
C VAL A 157 -20.12 13.22 1.73
N ASP A 158 -21.25 13.30 1.02
CA ASP A 158 -22.50 13.87 1.51
C ASP A 158 -23.46 12.73 1.90
N ALA A 159 -23.30 12.22 3.12
CA ALA A 159 -24.02 11.05 3.60
C ALA A 159 -25.45 11.43 4.09
N PRO A 160 -26.53 10.93 3.47
CA PRO A 160 -27.89 11.27 3.89
C PRO A 160 -28.32 10.59 5.20
N SER A 161 -27.64 9.50 5.55
CA SER A 161 -27.79 8.78 6.82
C SER A 161 -26.41 8.40 7.33
N ALA A 162 -26.32 7.85 8.53
CA ALA A 162 -25.13 7.11 8.90
C ALA A 162 -25.01 5.85 8.01
N GLY A 163 -23.76 5.45 7.73
CA GLY A 163 -23.45 4.36 6.81
C GLY A 163 -21.95 4.21 6.58
N TRP A 164 -21.60 3.80 5.38
CA TRP A 164 -20.25 3.38 5.00
C TRP A 164 -19.82 4.09 3.73
N LEU A 165 -18.67 4.74 3.80
CA LEU A 165 -17.91 5.11 2.61
C LEU A 165 -17.03 3.92 2.23
N VAL A 166 -17.26 3.37 1.05
CA VAL A 166 -16.47 2.28 0.47
C VAL A 166 -15.54 2.87 -0.58
N LEU A 167 -14.27 2.47 -0.53
CA LEU A 167 -13.25 2.81 -1.50
C LEU A 167 -12.82 1.51 -2.19
N SER A 168 -13.03 1.41 -3.51
CA SER A 168 -12.66 0.29 -4.38
C SER A 168 -11.15 0.13 -4.59
N ASP A 169 -10.37 0.46 -3.58
CA ASP A 169 -8.95 0.17 -3.48
C ASP A 169 -8.77 -1.06 -2.59
N ARG A 170 -7.79 -1.90 -2.94
CA ARG A 170 -7.49 -3.12 -2.18
C ARG A 170 -7.22 -2.81 -0.70
N PHE A 171 -7.86 -3.56 0.19
CA PHE A 171 -7.54 -3.53 1.61
C PHE A 171 -6.13 -4.07 1.86
N SER A 172 -5.32 -3.31 2.61
CA SER A 172 -3.93 -3.68 2.93
C SER A 172 -3.54 -3.05 4.26
N PRO A 173 -2.73 -3.74 5.10
CA PRO A 173 -2.23 -3.15 6.33
C PRO A 173 -1.35 -1.93 6.07
N GLY A 174 -1.39 -0.96 7.00
CA GLY A 174 -0.62 0.28 6.92
C GLY A 174 -1.40 1.49 6.41
N TRP A 175 -2.66 1.33 5.99
CA TRP A 175 -3.54 2.48 5.74
C TRP A 175 -4.18 2.98 7.03
N GLU A 176 -4.24 4.31 7.20
CA GLU A 176 -4.94 4.99 8.28
C GLU A 176 -6.03 5.87 7.67
N ALA A 177 -7.26 5.78 8.20
CA ALA A 177 -8.36 6.64 7.77
C ALA A 177 -8.66 7.72 8.81
N LYS A 178 -9.04 8.91 8.34
CA LYS A 178 -9.52 10.00 9.17
C LYS A 178 -10.80 10.58 8.62
N VAL A 179 -11.85 10.63 9.43
CA VAL A 179 -13.11 11.32 9.13
C VAL A 179 -13.09 12.67 9.84
N ASP A 180 -13.10 13.76 9.08
CA ASP A 180 -12.97 15.13 9.58
C ASP A 180 -11.78 15.32 10.53
N GLY A 181 -10.66 14.67 10.20
CA GLY A 181 -9.41 14.72 10.97
C GLY A 181 -9.34 13.78 12.18
N ARG A 182 -10.39 13.04 12.51
CA ARG A 182 -10.41 12.04 13.58
C ARG A 182 -10.11 10.66 13.03
N VAL A 183 -9.18 9.94 13.65
CA VAL A 183 -8.81 8.57 13.25
C VAL A 183 -10.03 7.65 13.37
N GLU A 184 -10.33 6.93 12.30
CA GLU A 184 -11.43 5.97 12.22
C GLU A 184 -10.89 4.60 11.76
N LYS A 185 -11.51 3.52 12.23
CA LYS A 185 -11.12 2.16 11.84
C LYS A 185 -11.43 1.95 10.35
N ILE A 186 -10.45 1.42 9.61
CA ILE A 186 -10.69 0.87 8.27
C ILE A 186 -11.17 -0.56 8.42
N HIS A 187 -12.29 -0.86 7.80
CA HIS A 187 -12.86 -2.21 7.72
C HIS A 187 -12.60 -2.80 6.34
N ARG A 188 -12.36 -4.11 6.28
CA ARG A 188 -12.42 -4.86 5.02
C ARG A 188 -13.87 -4.97 4.60
N ALA A 189 -14.12 -4.65 3.35
CA ALA A 189 -15.43 -4.62 2.73
C ALA A 189 -15.46 -5.48 1.47
N ASN A 190 -16.55 -6.21 1.25
CA ASN A 190 -16.72 -7.15 0.13
C ASN A 190 -15.49 -8.06 -0.06
N GLY A 191 -14.87 -8.50 1.04
CA GLY A 191 -13.62 -9.28 1.10
C GLY A 191 -12.33 -8.64 0.54
N LEU A 192 -12.44 -7.56 -0.23
CA LEU A 192 -11.34 -7.08 -1.09
C LEU A 192 -10.99 -5.61 -0.88
N VAL A 193 -12.00 -4.79 -0.61
CA VAL A 193 -11.91 -3.33 -0.64
C VAL A 193 -11.98 -2.76 0.76
N ARG A 194 -11.84 -1.44 0.90
CA ARG A 194 -11.83 -0.76 2.20
C ARG A 194 -13.12 -0.01 2.42
N ALA A 195 -13.59 0.00 3.66
CA ALA A 195 -14.69 0.86 4.06
C ALA A 195 -14.41 1.56 5.39
N VAL A 196 -15.00 2.73 5.55
CA VAL A 196 -14.93 3.55 6.77
C VAL A 196 -16.34 3.98 7.12
N ARG A 197 -16.66 3.99 8.41
CA ARG A 197 -17.96 4.45 8.89
C ARG A 197 -18.05 5.97 8.80
N VAL A 198 -19.20 6.46 8.36
CA VAL A 198 -19.47 7.89 8.26
C VAL A 198 -20.86 8.17 8.84
N SER A 199 -20.98 9.21 9.67
CA SER A 199 -22.27 9.69 10.19
C SER A 199 -23.08 10.40 9.10
N SER A 200 -24.35 10.72 9.36
CA SER A 200 -25.11 11.57 8.44
C SER A 200 -24.53 12.98 8.40
N GLY A 201 -24.39 13.54 7.21
CA GLY A 201 -23.86 14.87 6.97
C GLY A 201 -22.76 14.88 5.91
N ARG A 202 -22.12 16.04 5.78
CA ARG A 202 -20.97 16.24 4.89
C ARG A 202 -19.69 15.96 5.64
N HIS A 203 -18.85 15.10 5.10
CA HIS A 203 -17.59 14.69 5.71
C HIS A 203 -16.45 14.69 4.70
N ILE A 204 -15.23 14.92 5.19
CA ILE A 204 -14.00 14.69 4.43
C ILE A 204 -13.30 13.49 5.04
N VAL A 205 -13.14 12.44 4.23
CA VAL A 205 -12.45 11.21 4.61
C VAL A 205 -11.09 11.19 3.93
N ASN A 206 -10.03 11.12 4.73
CA ASN A 206 -8.65 11.01 4.25
C ASN A 206 -8.12 9.61 4.55
N PHE A 207 -7.50 8.99 3.56
CA PHE A 207 -6.75 7.76 3.69
C PHE A 207 -5.28 8.06 3.47
N ASP A 208 -4.45 7.81 4.48
CA ASP A 208 -3.01 8.02 4.43
C ASP A 208 -2.29 6.66 4.53
N TYR A 209 -1.36 6.37 3.61
CA TYR A 209 -0.53 5.17 3.71
C TYR A 209 0.67 5.42 4.62
N ARG A 210 0.78 4.63 5.69
CA ARG A 210 1.85 4.64 6.68
C ARG A 210 2.46 3.24 6.77
N PRO A 211 3.57 2.97 6.05
CA PRO A 211 4.17 1.65 6.02
C PRO A 211 4.66 1.25 7.42
N VAL A 212 4.14 0.15 7.95
CA VAL A 212 4.53 -0.41 9.26
C VAL A 212 6.01 -0.80 9.34
N SER A 213 6.66 -1.08 8.21
CA SER A 213 8.07 -1.45 8.12
C SER A 213 9.02 -0.24 8.09
N LEU A 214 8.53 0.97 7.81
CA LEU A 214 9.36 2.17 7.65
C LEU A 214 10.16 2.49 8.94
N PRO A 215 9.57 2.47 10.16
CA PRO A 215 10.32 2.72 11.39
C PRO A 215 11.40 1.67 11.65
N ALA A 216 11.11 0.39 11.40
CA ALA A 216 12.06 -0.70 11.57
C ALA A 216 13.24 -0.57 10.58
N GLY A 217 12.95 -0.27 9.32
CA GLY A 217 13.96 -0.03 8.29
C GLY A 217 14.87 1.16 8.62
N MET A 218 14.30 2.26 9.14
CA MET A 218 15.07 3.41 9.62
C MET A 218 16.01 3.04 10.77
N PHE A 219 15.53 2.26 11.74
CA PHE A 219 16.35 1.81 12.87
C PHE A 219 17.52 0.92 12.44
N VAL A 220 17.26 -0.06 11.57
CA VAL A 220 18.31 -0.94 11.01
C VAL A 220 19.32 -0.14 10.19
N SER A 221 18.86 0.82 9.38
CA SER A 221 19.75 1.66 8.58
C SER A 221 20.62 2.55 9.47
N ALA A 222 20.04 3.18 10.50
CA ALA A 222 20.77 4.03 11.43
C ALA A 222 21.86 3.25 12.19
N THR A 223 21.52 2.05 12.68
CA THR A 223 22.48 1.18 13.37
C THR A 223 23.62 0.73 12.44
N ALA A 224 23.31 0.38 11.19
CA ALA A 224 24.32 0.03 10.19
C ALA A 224 25.28 1.21 9.92
N TRP A 225 24.77 2.42 9.75
CA TRP A 225 25.58 3.62 9.55
C TRP A 225 26.47 3.95 10.75
N ILE A 226 25.95 3.83 11.98
CA ILE A 226 26.73 4.02 13.21
C ILE A 226 27.87 3.01 13.28
N MET A 227 27.59 1.74 13.02
CA MET A 227 28.61 0.68 13.03
C MET A 227 29.68 0.91 11.96
N ALA A 228 29.28 1.28 10.74
CA ALA A 228 30.21 1.63 9.67
C ALA A 228 31.08 2.84 10.06
N GLY A 229 30.50 3.88 10.64
CA GLY A 229 31.21 5.05 11.14
C GLY A 229 32.24 4.71 12.23
N ILE A 230 31.88 3.82 13.18
CA ILE A 230 32.80 3.33 14.22
C ILE A 230 33.98 2.58 13.59
N VAL A 231 33.70 1.64 12.67
CA VAL A 231 34.74 0.85 11.99
C VAL A 231 35.67 1.75 11.18
N LEU A 232 35.14 2.71 10.43
CA LEU A 232 35.91 3.68 9.66
C LEU A 232 36.77 4.55 10.58
N THR A 233 36.22 5.02 11.70
CA THR A 233 36.96 5.81 12.69
C THR A 233 38.11 5.00 13.31
N ILE A 234 37.88 3.74 13.66
CA ILE A 234 38.92 2.84 14.18
C ILE A 234 40.02 2.63 13.13
N ARG A 235 39.66 2.36 11.86
CA ARG A 235 40.62 2.18 10.76
C ARG A 235 41.42 3.46 10.50
N TRP A 236 40.76 4.61 10.50
CA TRP A 236 41.40 5.91 10.30
C TRP A 236 42.41 6.21 11.42
N ARG A 237 42.03 6.00 12.69
CA ARG A 237 42.95 6.19 13.83
C ARG A 237 44.13 5.20 13.83
N LYS A 238 43.95 3.97 13.31
CA LYS A 238 45.03 3.00 13.15
C LYS A 238 46.01 3.40 12.04
N ASN A 239 45.50 3.93 10.92
CA ASN A 239 46.32 4.33 9.77
C ASN A 239 46.97 5.71 9.94
N HIS A 240 46.38 6.57 10.77
CA HIS A 240 46.89 7.88 11.15
C HIS A 240 46.97 7.97 12.68
N PRO A 241 47.92 7.25 13.31
CA PRO A 241 48.15 7.44 14.74
C PRO A 241 48.44 8.93 14.99
N PRO A 242 47.85 9.53 16.04
CA PRO A 242 48.13 10.92 16.36
C PRO A 242 49.64 11.06 16.48
N ALA A 243 50.23 12.02 15.77
CA ALA A 243 51.64 12.34 15.91
C ALA A 243 51.90 12.51 17.41
N SER A 244 52.63 11.57 18.00
CA SER A 244 53.00 11.63 19.40
C SER A 244 53.58 13.01 19.62
N LEU A 245 52.97 13.79 20.53
CA LEU A 245 53.62 14.99 21.07
C LEU A 245 54.99 14.54 21.56
N PHE A 246 56.01 14.79 20.75
CA PHE A 246 57.41 14.67 21.15
C PHE A 246 57.63 15.77 22.20
N ILE A 247 57.30 15.45 23.44
CA ILE A 247 57.76 16.22 24.60
C ILE A 247 59.28 16.02 24.60
N PHE A 248 60.01 16.98 24.03
CA PHE A 248 61.46 17.11 24.18
C PHE A 248 61.77 17.22 25.67
N ARG A 249 62.05 16.08 26.31
CA ARG A 249 62.57 16.02 27.67
C ARG A 249 64.07 16.35 27.63
N ASN A 250 64.39 17.63 27.48
CA ASN A 250 65.73 18.14 27.77
C ASN A 250 65.94 18.07 29.30
N ALA A 251 66.51 16.96 29.77
CA ALA A 251 67.00 16.86 31.14
C ALA A 251 68.40 17.51 31.22
N PRO A 252 68.63 18.54 32.08
CA PRO A 252 69.97 19.08 32.28
C PRO A 252 70.83 18.05 33.03
N ARG A 253 72.01 17.73 32.48
CA ARG A 253 73.03 16.91 33.15
C ARG A 253 73.50 17.65 34.41
N ARG A 254 73.11 17.17 35.61
CA ARG A 254 73.71 17.63 36.87
C ARG A 254 75.05 16.91 37.09
N PHE A 255 76.12 17.69 37.23
CA PHE A 255 77.44 17.24 37.66
C PHE A 255 77.36 16.62 39.07
N SER A 256 78.02 15.47 39.24
CA SER A 256 78.19 14.79 40.53
C SER A 256 79.39 15.39 41.27
N SER A 257 79.17 15.93 42.46
CA SER A 257 80.22 16.24 43.44
C SER A 257 80.05 15.31 44.64
N SER A 258 81.03 14.42 44.85
CA SER A 258 81.07 13.43 45.93
C SER A 258 81.05 14.08 47.33
N PRO A 259 80.35 13.50 48.33
CA PRO A 259 80.40 14.00 49.71
C PRO A 259 81.59 13.40 50.49
N ILE A 260 82.26 14.28 51.25
CA ILE A 260 83.35 13.97 52.20
C ILE A 260 82.76 13.27 53.45
N ARG A 261 83.44 12.21 53.93
CA ARG A 261 83.06 11.46 55.16
C ARG A 261 83.36 12.28 56.43
N PRO A 262 82.54 12.17 57.50
CA PRO A 262 82.83 12.80 58.78
C PRO A 262 83.81 11.97 59.63
N HIS A 263 84.67 12.66 60.38
CA HIS A 263 85.52 12.10 61.43
C HIS A 263 84.83 12.36 62.80
N PRO A 264 84.80 11.39 63.74
CA PRO A 264 84.23 11.59 65.07
C PRO A 264 85.29 12.11 66.04
N ASP A 265 84.90 12.95 67.00
CA ASP A 265 85.59 13.19 68.28
C ASP A 265 84.60 13.91 69.24
N THR A 266 84.17 13.27 70.33
CA THR A 266 84.76 13.22 71.69
C THR A 266 84.57 14.48 72.54
N ASN A 267 83.51 14.44 73.37
CA ASN A 267 83.39 14.76 74.82
C ASN A 267 82.02 15.34 75.17
#